data_AF-A0A317G737-F1
#
_entry.id   AF-A0A317G737-F1
#
_cell.length_a   1.000
_cell.length_b   1.000
_cell.length_c   1.000
_cell.angle_alpha   90.00
_cell.angle_beta   90.00
_cell.angle_gamma   90.00
#
_symmetry.space_group_name_H-M   'P 1'
#
loop_
_entity.id
_entity.type
_entity.pdbx_description
1 polymer ?
#
loop_
_entity_poly.entity_id
_entity_poly.type
_entity_poly.pdbx_seq_one_letter_code
_entity_poly.pdbx_strand_id
1 'polypeptide(L)'
;MNNSIYRKKNRLISSFLIAMLLSGCSSSQLALGNKDLDQSDEEISTNEKDADDEAAKDASADDSTKDSSSEESQHAESVSDRQGAGEPWKSPAGDYYPESPYSHIISCLQGTTELSYARDVSIKDLFSGTVEYACQDITGDGTDELLILTDRDGKGYITAIGYWPEKDKVCTVFENVFNRGCQNISTEGFITDYSYVNSDGDTVYDIVPDKDIEQTVYFRTGSYHNTYGSVLHRIDYKTSTSEYKLDDKNITSDEFEHYQKMTEETVSFQKADSVDDVIAYLKEADNGYDEKMRSFLQKKQNGEGIFANPASPEAADNIYATAEEAYDAFLRNETSVRCAYELTVVNGDFEYVYGDKYTLQELCDKYSGEASNKSVSIDCGNDGDKEMCIAISSDKGIEPVETDIVVKYSDGHLYMLLVGQSSSRSALSVDEKGCIRTEGSSGADHMMESLLVIDANGITHHIYDCNIVGAESFKQYIPDGCELAFNSEKVLMYVYDIDGEIYYSPKLQDGDDEYLTRISSECAEKGIQITSEDEVNAIIDKKKKEYGI
;
A
#
# COMPACT_ATOMS: atom_id res chain seq x y z
N MET A 1 -61.71 -2.60 -10.80
CA MET A 1 -61.84 -1.35 -11.58
C MET A 1 -60.91 -0.32 -10.96
N ASN A 2 -59.84 0.05 -11.68
CA ASN A 2 -59.10 1.33 -11.78
C ASN A 2 -59.68 2.53 -11.01
N ASN A 3 -58.95 3.52 -10.44
CA ASN A 3 -57.60 4.12 -10.65
C ASN A 3 -57.17 4.82 -9.33
N SER A 4 -55.90 4.86 -8.89
CA SER A 4 -54.81 5.82 -9.22
C SER A 4 -55.25 7.30 -9.06
N ILE A 5 -54.55 8.24 -8.39
CA ILE A 5 -53.22 8.84 -8.66
C ILE A 5 -52.81 9.71 -7.43
N TYR A 6 -51.50 9.90 -7.24
CA TYR A 6 -50.78 10.91 -6.41
C TYR A 6 -50.13 10.44 -5.11
N ARG A 7 -48.93 9.84 -5.23
CA ARG A 7 -47.76 10.05 -4.34
C ARG A 7 -46.52 9.43 -4.99
N LYS A 8 -45.98 10.09 -6.00
CA LYS A 8 -44.64 9.86 -6.57
C LYS A 8 -44.15 11.17 -7.18
N LYS A 9 -43.26 11.84 -6.46
CA LYS A 9 -42.25 12.84 -6.90
C LYS A 9 -41.51 13.27 -5.61
N ASN A 10 -40.19 13.36 -5.66
CA ASN A 10 -39.22 13.70 -4.58
C ASN A 10 -38.36 12.55 -4.01
N ARG A 11 -38.02 11.51 -4.79
CA ARG A 11 -36.95 10.55 -4.39
C ARG A 11 -35.97 10.22 -5.52
N LEU A 12 -35.84 11.12 -6.50
CA LEU A 12 -35.08 10.84 -7.73
C LEU A 12 -34.06 11.95 -8.08
N ILE A 13 -33.82 12.90 -7.18
CA ILE A 13 -32.97 14.07 -7.46
C ILE A 13 -31.63 13.99 -6.68
N SER A 14 -31.59 13.50 -5.43
CA SER A 14 -30.31 13.29 -4.72
C SER A 14 -29.39 12.28 -5.43
N SER A 15 -29.97 11.23 -6.04
CA SER A 15 -29.22 10.24 -6.84
C SER A 15 -28.63 10.80 -8.14
N PHE A 16 -29.13 11.95 -8.62
CA PHE A 16 -28.65 12.62 -9.83
C PHE A 16 -27.59 13.69 -9.54
N LEU A 17 -27.45 14.13 -8.28
CA LEU A 17 -26.59 15.25 -7.87
C LEU A 17 -25.18 14.80 -7.47
N ILE A 18 -25.02 13.67 -6.77
CA ILE A 18 -23.69 13.06 -6.56
C ILE A 18 -23.19 12.42 -7.86
N ALA A 19 -24.10 11.90 -8.69
CA ALA A 19 -23.78 11.47 -10.05
C ALA A 19 -23.33 12.64 -10.95
N MET A 20 -23.65 13.90 -10.62
CA MET A 20 -23.14 15.06 -11.38
C MET A 20 -21.68 15.41 -11.04
N LEU A 21 -21.26 15.24 -9.78
CA LEU A 21 -19.84 15.30 -9.40
C LEU A 21 -19.03 14.18 -10.10
N LEU A 22 -19.65 13.01 -10.30
CA LEU A 22 -19.07 11.87 -11.05
C LEU A 22 -19.24 11.95 -12.58
N SER A 23 -20.05 12.89 -13.10
CA SER A 23 -20.23 13.08 -14.55
C SER A 23 -19.26 14.10 -15.16
N GLY A 24 -18.38 14.67 -14.33
CA GLY A 24 -17.18 15.40 -14.76
C GLY A 24 -16.01 14.49 -15.16
N CYS A 25 -16.18 13.16 -15.08
CA CYS A 25 -15.21 12.16 -15.52
C CYS A 25 -15.01 12.18 -17.05
N SER A 26 -14.23 13.15 -17.52
CA SER A 26 -13.55 13.11 -18.80
C SER A 26 -12.19 13.75 -18.64
N SER A 27 -11.14 12.91 -18.64
CA SER A 27 -9.72 13.23 -18.80
C SER A 27 -9.10 14.14 -17.74
N SER A 28 -8.13 13.60 -17.01
CA SER A 28 -7.15 14.34 -16.21
C SER A 28 -6.51 15.47 -17.05
N GLN A 29 -6.87 16.71 -16.75
CA GLN A 29 -6.04 17.88 -17.02
C GLN A 29 -5.37 18.27 -15.71
N LEU A 30 -4.04 18.09 -15.67
CA LEU A 30 -3.13 18.81 -14.77
C LEU A 30 -3.54 20.29 -14.73
N ALA A 31 -3.79 20.81 -13.54
CA ALA A 31 -4.09 22.22 -13.31
C ALA A 31 -2.83 23.07 -13.56
N LEU A 32 -2.59 23.45 -14.82
CA LEU A 32 -1.56 24.42 -15.18
C LEU A 32 -2.08 25.84 -14.92
N GLY A 33 -1.42 26.54 -13.99
CA GLY A 33 -1.70 27.93 -13.67
C GLY A 33 -1.52 28.87 -14.86
N ASN A 34 -2.55 29.66 -15.14
CA ASN A 34 -2.50 30.79 -16.08
C ASN A 34 -1.43 31.81 -15.65
N LYS A 35 -0.51 32.13 -16.55
CA LYS A 35 0.12 33.45 -16.61
C LYS A 35 -0.13 34.05 -17.98
N ASP A 36 -0.76 35.22 -17.96
CA ASP A 36 -0.94 36.13 -19.10
C ASP A 36 0.36 36.28 -19.91
N LEU A 37 0.23 36.31 -21.24
CA LEU A 37 0.90 37.31 -22.05
C LEU A 37 0.22 37.45 -23.41
N ASP A 38 -0.09 38.70 -23.69
CA ASP A 38 -0.77 39.27 -24.83
C ASP A 38 0.16 39.32 -26.06
N GLN A 39 -0.46 39.38 -27.24
CA GLN A 39 0.04 39.89 -28.54
C GLN A 39 0.63 38.93 -29.61
N SER A 40 -0.22 38.80 -30.64
CA SER A 40 -0.01 39.01 -32.08
C SER A 40 0.54 37.88 -32.95
N ASP A 41 -0.34 37.48 -33.87
CA ASP A 41 -0.14 36.77 -35.12
C ASP A 41 1.03 37.31 -35.94
N GLU A 42 1.83 36.42 -36.55
CA GLU A 42 2.13 36.48 -37.98
C GLU A 42 2.69 35.15 -38.52
N GLU A 43 2.53 35.02 -39.84
CA GLU A 43 2.48 33.83 -40.67
C GLU A 43 3.85 33.21 -41.07
N ILE A 44 3.80 31.88 -41.33
CA ILE A 44 4.35 31.15 -42.50
C ILE A 44 5.88 31.14 -42.79
N SER A 45 6.34 29.95 -43.22
CA SER A 45 7.37 29.64 -44.27
C SER A 45 8.68 28.97 -43.86
N THR A 46 8.70 27.64 -44.07
CA THR A 46 9.66 26.78 -44.83
C THR A 46 11.18 26.96 -44.77
N ASN A 47 11.83 25.78 -44.79
CA ASN A 47 13.13 25.43 -45.41
C ASN A 47 14.38 26.00 -44.74
N GLU A 48 15.55 25.36 -44.77
CA GLU A 48 16.09 24.07 -45.19
C GLU A 48 17.56 24.11 -44.69
N LYS A 49 18.12 22.92 -44.42
CA LYS A 49 19.49 22.51 -44.78
C LYS A 49 20.74 23.10 -44.12
N ASP A 50 21.56 22.12 -43.73
CA ASP A 50 22.99 21.96 -44.03
C ASP A 50 23.95 22.95 -43.37
N ALA A 51 25.17 22.60 -43.02
CA ALA A 51 25.89 21.35 -42.83
C ALA A 51 27.29 21.81 -42.36
N ASP A 52 28.08 20.83 -41.97
CA ASP A 52 29.54 20.87 -41.97
C ASP A 52 30.24 21.69 -40.89
N ASP A 53 31.44 21.34 -40.48
CA ASP A 53 32.17 20.09 -40.27
C ASP A 53 33.56 20.58 -39.81
N GLU A 54 34.31 19.69 -39.18
CA GLU A 54 35.79 19.73 -39.10
C GLU A 54 36.45 20.84 -38.26
N ALA A 55 37.63 20.68 -37.66
CA ALA A 55 38.39 19.54 -37.16
C ALA A 55 39.67 20.14 -36.57
N ALA A 56 39.96 19.75 -35.33
CA ALA A 56 41.25 19.28 -34.83
C ALA A 56 42.54 20.14 -34.88
N LYS A 57 43.37 19.86 -33.85
CA LYS A 57 44.85 19.93 -33.75
C LYS A 57 45.46 21.28 -33.30
N ASP A 58 46.50 21.33 -32.47
CA ASP A 58 47.25 20.37 -31.66
C ASP A 58 48.16 21.21 -30.72
N ALA A 59 48.77 20.54 -29.76
CA ALA A 59 49.51 21.03 -28.59
C ALA A 59 50.74 21.95 -28.82
N SER A 60 51.13 22.67 -27.77
CA SER A 60 52.51 22.65 -27.24
C SER A 60 52.62 23.27 -25.84
N ALA A 61 53.49 22.65 -25.03
CA ALA A 61 53.85 22.98 -23.65
C ALA A 61 54.79 24.20 -23.55
N ASP A 62 54.83 24.92 -22.42
CA ASP A 62 55.83 24.68 -21.34
C ASP A 62 55.75 25.71 -20.19
N ASP A 63 56.30 25.27 -19.07
CA ASP A 63 56.37 25.66 -17.66
C ASP A 63 56.79 27.11 -17.26
N SER A 64 56.21 27.64 -16.15
CA SER A 64 56.97 28.16 -14.98
C SER A 64 56.10 28.82 -13.87
N THR A 65 55.97 28.09 -12.76
CA THR A 65 56.08 28.50 -11.33
C THR A 65 55.55 29.88 -10.83
N LYS A 66 54.55 29.88 -9.92
CA LYS A 66 54.66 30.15 -8.46
C LYS A 66 53.32 30.50 -7.76
N ASP A 67 53.07 29.78 -6.68
CA ASP A 67 52.43 30.15 -5.39
C ASP A 67 51.10 30.95 -5.36
N SER A 68 50.01 30.28 -4.96
CA SER A 68 49.39 30.45 -3.62
C SER A 68 47.90 30.10 -3.59
N SER A 69 47.54 29.35 -2.53
CA SER A 69 46.26 29.30 -1.79
C SER A 69 45.02 28.63 -2.42
N SER A 70 44.80 27.39 -1.94
CA SER A 70 43.56 26.85 -1.36
C SER A 70 42.27 26.86 -2.20
N GLU A 71 42.10 25.82 -3.03
CA GLU A 71 40.81 25.21 -3.31
C GLU A 71 41.03 23.68 -3.37
N GLU A 72 40.53 22.95 -2.36
CA GLU A 72 40.40 21.49 -2.45
C GLU A 72 39.27 21.19 -3.43
N SER A 73 39.64 20.87 -4.67
CA SER A 73 38.73 20.22 -5.61
C SER A 73 38.39 18.84 -5.07
N GLN A 74 37.16 18.65 -4.62
CA GLN A 74 36.63 17.31 -4.39
C GLN A 74 36.46 16.64 -5.75
N HIS A 75 37.41 15.77 -6.06
CA HIS A 75 37.32 14.78 -7.12
C HIS A 75 36.01 14.02 -6.97
N ALA A 76 35.24 13.93 -8.06
CA ALA A 76 34.22 12.91 -8.23
C ALA A 76 34.92 11.55 -8.14
N GLU A 77 34.80 10.89 -7.00
CA GLU A 77 35.06 9.46 -6.89
C GLU A 77 33.96 8.73 -7.66
N SER A 78 34.37 7.86 -8.56
CA SER A 78 33.53 6.88 -9.23
C SER A 78 32.74 6.09 -8.19
N VAL A 79 31.41 6.08 -8.29
CA VAL A 79 30.50 5.28 -7.46
C VAL A 79 30.85 3.77 -7.52
N SER A 80 31.57 3.32 -8.56
CA SER A 80 32.06 1.94 -8.68
C SER A 80 33.19 1.55 -7.70
N ASP A 81 33.86 2.51 -7.06
CA ASP A 81 35.02 2.23 -6.18
C ASP A 81 34.66 2.20 -4.67
N ARG A 82 33.39 2.45 -4.31
CA ARG A 82 32.92 2.34 -2.91
C ARG A 82 32.57 0.94 -2.46
N GLN A 83 32.54 -0.06 -3.34
CA GLN A 83 32.22 -1.43 -2.97
C GLN A 83 33.47 -2.25 -2.66
N GLY A 84 34.07 -1.93 -1.51
CA GLY A 84 34.63 -3.00 -0.70
C GLY A 84 33.47 -3.88 -0.24
N ALA A 85 33.47 -5.15 -0.64
CA ALA A 85 32.48 -6.15 -0.24
C ALA A 85 32.13 -6.04 1.26
N GLY A 86 30.92 -5.56 1.60
CA GLY A 86 30.43 -5.62 2.98
C GLY A 86 29.41 -4.57 3.44
N GLU A 87 29.32 -3.39 2.82
CA GLU A 87 28.30 -2.41 3.24
C GLU A 87 26.99 -2.59 2.47
N PRO A 88 25.85 -2.78 3.16
CA PRO A 88 24.54 -2.82 2.52
C PRO A 88 24.16 -1.47 1.93
N TRP A 89 23.55 -1.51 0.75
CA TRP A 89 23.00 -0.37 0.00
C TRP A 89 21.94 0.37 0.82
N LYS A 90 21.87 1.71 0.69
CA LYS A 90 20.92 2.51 1.46
C LYS A 90 19.62 2.76 0.69
N SER A 91 18.59 1.98 1.04
CA SER A 91 17.18 2.27 0.72
C SER A 91 16.80 3.69 1.20
N PRO A 92 15.88 4.41 0.54
CA PRO A 92 15.39 5.71 1.01
C PRO A 92 14.89 5.67 2.46
N ALA A 93 14.14 4.61 2.81
CA ALA A 93 13.71 4.30 4.16
C ALA A 93 14.70 3.36 4.92
N GLY A 94 15.96 3.28 4.50
CA GLY A 94 16.94 2.33 5.06
C GLY A 94 17.37 2.63 6.50
N ASP A 95 17.19 3.87 6.95
CA ASP A 95 17.39 4.28 8.34
C ASP A 95 16.09 4.20 9.18
N TYR A 96 14.94 3.90 8.55
CA TYR A 96 13.69 3.68 9.26
C TYR A 96 13.66 2.27 9.82
N TYR A 97 13.40 2.18 11.11
CA TYR A 97 13.22 0.94 11.84
C TYR A 97 11.81 0.98 12.42
N PRO A 98 10.93 0.03 12.05
CA PRO A 98 9.60 -0.01 12.63
C PRO A 98 9.73 -0.21 14.13
N GLU A 99 8.79 0.31 14.90
CA GLU A 99 8.73 -0.03 16.32
C GLU A 99 8.44 -1.53 16.48
N SER A 100 8.99 -2.12 17.54
CA SER A 100 8.72 -3.52 17.84
C SER A 100 7.22 -3.74 18.11
N PRO A 101 6.57 -4.70 17.40
CA PRO A 101 5.13 -4.92 17.55
C PRO A 101 4.78 -5.61 18.89
N TYR A 102 5.78 -6.20 19.56
CA TYR A 102 5.54 -7.13 20.65
C TYR A 102 4.89 -6.48 21.88
N SER A 103 5.20 -5.22 22.18
CA SER A 103 4.60 -4.52 23.33
C SER A 103 3.08 -4.34 23.17
N HIS A 104 2.62 -4.07 21.95
CA HIS A 104 1.21 -3.97 21.59
C HIS A 104 0.54 -5.35 21.63
N ILE A 105 1.19 -6.38 21.08
CA ILE A 105 0.70 -7.77 21.12
C ILE A 105 0.60 -8.26 22.58
N ILE A 106 1.60 -7.99 23.43
CA ILE A 106 1.58 -8.32 24.86
C ILE A 106 0.40 -7.65 25.56
N SER A 107 0.14 -6.38 25.27
CA SER A 107 -1.01 -5.64 25.82
C SER A 107 -2.33 -6.31 25.42
N CYS A 108 -2.44 -6.80 24.19
CA CYS A 108 -3.60 -7.54 23.72
C CYS A 108 -3.75 -8.87 24.47
N LEU A 109 -2.67 -9.65 24.61
CA LEU A 109 -2.65 -10.93 25.33
C LEU A 109 -3.03 -10.77 26.81
N GLN A 110 -2.66 -9.65 27.43
CA GLN A 110 -3.05 -9.30 28.80
C GLN A 110 -4.50 -8.83 28.91
N GLY A 111 -5.18 -8.58 27.79
CA GLY A 111 -6.54 -8.08 27.72
C GLY A 111 -6.66 -6.59 28.06
N THR A 112 -5.57 -5.81 27.93
CA THR A 112 -5.61 -4.35 28.12
C THR A 112 -5.97 -3.61 26.82
N THR A 113 -5.75 -4.24 25.67
CA THR A 113 -6.23 -3.78 24.36
C THR A 113 -7.08 -4.87 23.70
N GLU A 114 -7.99 -4.47 22.80
CA GLU A 114 -8.86 -5.39 22.08
C GLU A 114 -8.19 -5.91 20.79
N LEU A 115 -8.46 -7.17 20.46
CA LEU A 115 -8.06 -7.76 19.18
C LEU A 115 -9.10 -7.37 18.12
N SER A 116 -8.66 -6.61 17.11
CA SER A 116 -9.50 -6.21 15.98
C SER A 116 -9.60 -7.33 14.94
N TYR A 117 -10.73 -7.36 14.23
CA TYR A 117 -11.00 -8.27 13.11
C TYR A 117 -10.97 -9.77 13.43
N ALA A 118 -11.01 -10.17 14.71
CA ALA A 118 -11.22 -11.56 15.09
C ALA A 118 -12.63 -11.99 14.66
N ARG A 119 -12.74 -13.03 13.83
CA ARG A 119 -14.03 -13.41 13.25
C ARG A 119 -15.01 -13.92 14.28
N ASP A 120 -14.56 -14.71 15.26
CA ASP A 120 -15.45 -15.33 16.26
C ASP A 120 -14.74 -15.77 17.56
N VAL A 121 -13.45 -15.43 17.77
CA VAL A 121 -12.65 -16.02 18.85
C VAL A 121 -11.98 -14.93 19.66
N SER A 122 -12.26 -14.89 20.97
CA SER A 122 -11.54 -13.97 21.84
C SER A 122 -10.10 -14.45 22.04
N ILE A 123 -9.18 -13.53 22.32
CA ILE A 123 -7.79 -13.91 22.60
C ILE A 123 -7.68 -14.94 23.73
N LYS A 124 -8.60 -14.93 24.68
CA LYS A 124 -8.66 -15.89 25.79
C LYS A 124 -9.02 -17.31 25.32
N ASP A 125 -9.82 -17.43 24.28
CA ASP A 125 -10.23 -18.72 23.74
C ASP A 125 -9.09 -19.41 22.98
N LEU A 126 -8.15 -18.62 22.42
CA LEU A 126 -6.94 -19.14 21.77
C LEU A 126 -6.05 -19.90 22.75
N PHE A 127 -6.05 -19.54 24.05
CA PHE A 127 -5.21 -20.15 25.09
C PHE A 127 -5.97 -21.10 26.02
N SER A 128 -7.05 -21.72 25.55
CA SER A 128 -7.87 -22.64 26.36
C SER A 128 -7.22 -24.03 26.60
N GLY A 129 -5.96 -24.22 26.19
CA GLY A 129 -5.15 -25.42 26.39
C GLY A 129 -3.68 -25.17 26.01
N THR A 130 -2.89 -26.24 25.87
CA THR A 130 -1.52 -26.12 25.34
C THR A 130 -1.60 -25.63 23.89
N VAL A 131 -0.91 -24.54 23.60
CA VAL A 131 -0.81 -23.97 22.25
C VAL A 131 0.60 -24.14 21.71
N GLU A 132 0.72 -24.07 20.40
CA GLU A 132 2.00 -23.91 19.74
C GLU A 132 2.13 -22.51 19.17
N TYR A 133 3.31 -21.89 19.27
CA TYR A 133 3.51 -20.51 18.84
C TYR A 133 4.89 -20.26 18.26
N ALA A 134 4.99 -19.21 17.44
CA ALA A 134 6.24 -18.70 16.87
C ALA A 134 6.05 -17.23 16.46
N CYS A 135 7.16 -16.51 16.23
CA CYS A 135 7.14 -15.19 15.58
C CYS A 135 7.77 -15.28 14.19
N GLN A 136 7.09 -14.73 13.20
CA GLN A 136 7.54 -14.67 11.81
C GLN A 136 6.83 -13.52 11.11
N ASP A 137 7.57 -12.70 10.39
CA ASP A 137 7.04 -11.75 9.40
C ASP A 137 6.38 -12.54 8.27
N ILE A 138 5.05 -12.63 8.30
CA ILE A 138 4.24 -13.24 7.25
C ILE A 138 3.50 -12.21 6.39
N THR A 139 3.42 -10.95 6.82
CA THR A 139 2.83 -9.86 6.03
C THR A 139 3.81 -9.31 4.98
N GLY A 140 5.11 -9.51 5.19
CA GLY A 140 6.19 -9.03 4.33
C GLY A 140 6.60 -7.59 4.64
N ASP A 141 6.10 -7.01 5.73
CA ASP A 141 6.36 -5.62 6.16
C ASP A 141 7.63 -5.47 7.02
N GLY A 142 8.36 -6.57 7.22
CA GLY A 142 9.57 -6.65 8.04
C GLY A 142 9.30 -6.84 9.53
N THR A 143 8.06 -6.66 10.00
CA THR A 143 7.68 -6.85 11.40
C THR A 143 7.15 -8.26 11.62
N ASP A 144 7.46 -8.85 12.77
CA ASP A 144 6.98 -10.20 13.06
C ASP A 144 5.54 -10.20 13.55
N GLU A 145 4.76 -11.15 13.04
CA GLU A 145 3.50 -11.54 13.66
C GLU A 145 3.65 -12.71 14.61
N LEU A 146 2.82 -12.72 15.66
CA LEU A 146 2.67 -13.87 16.54
C LEU A 146 1.76 -14.90 15.86
N LEU A 147 2.34 -16.02 15.49
CA LEU A 147 1.65 -17.20 14.98
C LEU A 147 1.24 -18.09 16.15
N ILE A 148 -0.03 -18.49 16.19
CA ILE A 148 -0.58 -19.39 17.20
C ILE A 148 -1.30 -20.54 16.48
N LEU A 149 -0.87 -21.77 16.79
CA LEU A 149 -1.52 -23.00 16.38
C LEU A 149 -2.36 -23.54 17.54
N THR A 150 -3.65 -23.72 17.29
CA THR A 150 -4.63 -24.20 18.27
C THR A 150 -5.47 -25.34 17.70
N ASP A 151 -5.97 -26.23 18.55
CA ASP A 151 -6.99 -27.21 18.17
C ASP A 151 -8.37 -26.73 18.65
N ARG A 152 -9.28 -26.46 17.72
CA ARG A 152 -10.65 -25.99 18.00
C ARG A 152 -11.65 -26.92 17.31
N ASP A 153 -12.63 -27.44 18.05
CA ASP A 153 -13.67 -28.34 17.54
C ASP A 153 -13.14 -29.57 16.76
N GLY A 154 -11.98 -30.10 17.17
CA GLY A 154 -11.34 -31.25 16.52
C GLY A 154 -10.60 -30.93 15.21
N LYS A 155 -10.40 -29.64 14.91
CA LYS A 155 -9.60 -29.14 13.78
C LYS A 155 -8.44 -28.29 14.27
N GLY A 156 -7.29 -28.41 13.62
CA GLY A 156 -6.19 -27.48 13.82
C GLY A 156 -6.50 -26.14 13.16
N TYR A 157 -6.06 -25.05 13.77
CA TYR A 157 -6.17 -23.69 13.26
C TYR A 157 -4.85 -22.95 13.45
N ILE A 158 -4.57 -22.05 12.51
CA ILE A 158 -3.54 -21.04 12.64
C ILE A 158 -4.23 -19.68 12.77
N THR A 159 -3.74 -18.88 13.71
CA THR A 159 -4.08 -17.47 13.87
C THR A 159 -2.79 -16.68 13.94
N ALA A 160 -2.62 -15.69 13.08
CA ALA A 160 -1.51 -14.75 13.11
C ALA A 160 -2.00 -13.40 13.60
N ILE A 161 -1.30 -12.84 14.59
CA ILE A 161 -1.63 -11.58 15.24
C ILE A 161 -0.50 -10.58 14.96
N GLY A 162 -0.84 -9.47 14.32
CA GLY A 162 0.08 -8.36 14.01
C GLY A 162 -0.37 -7.06 14.63
N TYR A 163 0.51 -6.06 14.65
CA TYR A 163 0.21 -4.70 15.07
C TYR A 163 0.22 -3.80 13.83
N TRP A 164 -0.91 -3.16 13.54
CA TRP A 164 -1.08 -2.22 12.44
C TRP A 164 -0.80 -0.80 12.93
N PRO A 165 0.38 -0.21 12.63
CA PRO A 165 0.78 1.07 13.20
C PRO A 165 -0.12 2.23 12.75
N GLU A 166 -0.52 2.25 11.48
CA GLU A 166 -1.35 3.34 10.91
C GLU A 166 -2.70 3.49 11.60
N LYS A 167 -3.24 2.41 12.17
CA LYS A 167 -4.54 2.39 12.85
C LYS A 167 -4.40 2.24 14.37
N ASP A 168 -3.17 2.18 14.89
CA ASP A 168 -2.84 1.87 16.29
C ASP A 168 -3.67 0.69 16.84
N LYS A 169 -3.65 -0.44 16.12
CA LYS A 169 -4.49 -1.61 16.42
C LYS A 169 -3.75 -2.91 16.32
N VAL A 170 -4.04 -3.81 17.26
CA VAL A 170 -3.65 -5.22 17.15
C VAL A 170 -4.74 -5.97 16.39
N CYS A 171 -4.36 -6.68 15.35
CA CYS A 171 -5.28 -7.27 14.37
C CYS A 171 -4.95 -8.74 14.12
N THR A 172 -5.98 -9.52 13.81
CA THR A 172 -5.79 -10.81 13.15
C THR A 172 -5.44 -10.59 11.69
N VAL A 173 -4.18 -10.85 11.29
CA VAL A 173 -3.72 -10.68 9.89
C VAL A 173 -3.87 -11.96 9.07
N PHE A 174 -4.04 -13.09 9.73
CA PHE A 174 -4.30 -14.38 9.09
C PHE A 174 -5.04 -15.30 10.06
N GLU A 175 -6.08 -15.97 9.59
CA GLU A 175 -6.76 -17.04 10.30
C GLU A 175 -7.30 -18.05 9.30
N ASN A 176 -6.90 -19.32 9.45
CA ASN A 176 -7.44 -20.41 8.65
C ASN A 176 -7.35 -21.76 9.39
N VAL A 177 -8.07 -22.76 8.89
CA VAL A 177 -7.88 -24.16 9.29
C VAL A 177 -6.45 -24.56 8.92
N PHE A 178 -5.75 -25.18 9.87
CA PHE A 178 -4.36 -25.60 9.73
C PHE A 178 -4.21 -27.11 9.92
N ASN A 179 -3.83 -27.79 8.86
CA ASN A 179 -3.52 -29.20 8.84
C ASN A 179 -2.00 -29.37 8.73
N ARG A 180 -1.40 -29.74 9.86
CA ARG A 180 0.04 -29.97 10.05
C ARG A 180 0.64 -31.03 9.12
N GLY A 181 -0.19 -31.86 8.49
CA GLY A 181 0.26 -32.86 7.51
C GLY A 181 0.51 -32.29 6.12
N CYS A 182 -0.03 -31.11 5.81
CA CYS A 182 0.14 -30.42 4.52
C CYS A 182 0.85 -29.09 4.64
N GLN A 183 0.39 -28.27 5.58
CA GLN A 183 0.63 -26.84 5.52
C GLN A 183 1.95 -26.50 6.19
N ASN A 184 2.68 -25.62 5.52
CA ASN A 184 3.99 -25.16 5.95
C ASN A 184 3.95 -23.65 6.07
N ILE A 185 4.69 -23.14 7.05
CA ILE A 185 4.90 -21.71 7.24
C ILE A 185 6.39 -21.50 7.01
N SER A 186 6.71 -20.77 5.96
CA SER A 186 8.07 -20.52 5.52
C SER A 186 8.78 -19.57 6.49
N THR A 187 10.07 -19.81 6.73
CA THR A 187 10.95 -18.82 7.39
C THR A 187 11.12 -17.54 6.59
N GLU A 188 10.68 -17.54 5.32
CA GLU A 188 10.70 -16.40 4.42
C GLU A 188 9.39 -15.60 4.38
N GLY A 189 8.40 -15.97 5.21
CA GLY A 189 7.20 -15.16 5.43
C GLY A 189 5.97 -15.53 4.61
N PHE A 190 5.83 -16.81 4.25
CA PHE A 190 4.69 -17.27 3.45
C PHE A 190 4.03 -18.50 4.07
N ILE A 191 2.72 -18.61 3.88
CA ILE A 191 1.91 -19.74 4.32
C ILE A 191 1.50 -20.52 3.09
N THR A 192 1.87 -21.80 3.06
CA THR A 192 1.33 -22.75 2.06
C THR A 192 0.04 -23.33 2.60
N ASP A 193 -1.07 -23.01 1.94
CA ASP A 193 -2.42 -23.42 2.30
C ASP A 193 -3.00 -24.35 1.22
N TYR A 194 -3.73 -25.37 1.66
CA TYR A 194 -4.29 -26.38 0.77
C TYR A 194 -5.80 -26.46 0.98
N SER A 195 -6.53 -26.38 -0.13
CA SER A 195 -7.97 -26.63 -0.14
C SER A 195 -8.31 -27.76 -1.09
N TYR A 196 -9.34 -28.53 -0.76
CA TYR A 196 -9.85 -29.61 -1.58
C TYR A 196 -11.31 -29.34 -1.91
N VAL A 197 -11.75 -29.71 -3.11
CA VAL A 197 -13.16 -29.70 -3.48
C VAL A 197 -13.63 -31.14 -3.63
N ASN A 198 -14.60 -31.54 -2.80
CA ASN A 198 -15.15 -32.89 -2.83
C ASN A 198 -16.09 -33.09 -4.04
N SER A 199 -16.59 -34.32 -4.21
CA SER A 199 -17.50 -34.67 -5.32
C SER A 199 -18.84 -33.91 -5.31
N ASP A 200 -19.22 -33.32 -4.19
CA ASP A 200 -20.45 -32.55 -4.02
C ASP A 200 -20.22 -31.04 -4.28
N GLY A 201 -18.97 -30.64 -4.54
CA GLY A 201 -18.56 -29.25 -4.78
C GLY A 201 -18.21 -28.47 -3.50
N ASP A 202 -18.18 -29.13 -2.33
CA ASP A 202 -17.85 -28.46 -1.08
C ASP A 202 -16.34 -28.38 -0.86
N THR A 203 -15.88 -27.23 -0.37
CA THR A 203 -14.51 -27.04 0.09
C THR A 203 -14.28 -27.77 1.41
N VAL A 204 -13.26 -28.61 1.43
CA VAL A 204 -12.78 -29.36 2.60
C VAL A 204 -11.29 -29.07 2.80
N TYR A 205 -10.89 -29.00 4.07
CA TYR A 205 -9.52 -28.65 4.50
C TYR A 205 -8.77 -29.83 5.12
N ASP A 206 -9.42 -30.99 5.21
CA ASP A 206 -8.84 -32.24 5.68
C ASP A 206 -8.52 -33.16 4.49
N ILE A 207 -7.50 -34.02 4.66
CA ILE A 207 -7.14 -35.06 3.70
C ILE A 207 -8.35 -36.01 3.54
N VAL A 208 -8.96 -36.05 2.35
CA VAL A 208 -10.04 -36.99 2.04
C VAL A 208 -9.47 -38.22 1.33
N PRO A 209 -9.55 -39.43 1.90
CA PRO A 209 -9.13 -40.64 1.22
C PRO A 209 -10.11 -41.01 0.08
N ASP A 210 -9.56 -41.34 -1.10
CA ASP A 210 -10.17 -42.19 -2.14
C ASP A 210 -11.35 -41.66 -3.01
N LYS A 211 -11.29 -40.43 -3.53
CA LYS A 211 -12.10 -40.02 -4.70
C LYS A 211 -11.29 -39.13 -5.64
N ASP A 212 -11.76 -38.93 -6.87
CA ASP A 212 -11.26 -37.83 -7.72
C ASP A 212 -11.53 -36.51 -6.97
N ILE A 213 -10.49 -35.81 -6.55
CA ILE A 213 -10.55 -34.53 -5.84
C ILE A 213 -9.84 -33.46 -6.65
N GLU A 214 -10.43 -32.27 -6.71
CA GLU A 214 -9.74 -31.07 -7.14
C GLU A 214 -9.02 -30.50 -5.92
N GLN A 215 -7.72 -30.28 -6.05
CA GLN A 215 -6.88 -29.69 -5.02
C GLN A 215 -6.37 -28.35 -5.52
N THR A 216 -6.36 -27.38 -4.62
CA THR A 216 -5.79 -26.05 -4.86
C THR A 216 -4.74 -25.79 -3.79
N VAL A 217 -3.53 -25.40 -4.21
CA VAL A 217 -2.50 -24.83 -3.34
C VAL A 217 -2.57 -23.32 -3.43
N TYR A 218 -2.56 -22.67 -2.29
CA TYR A 218 -2.39 -21.23 -2.16
C TYR A 218 -1.05 -20.94 -1.49
N PHE A 219 -0.33 -19.96 -2.02
CA PHE A 219 0.79 -19.31 -1.34
C PHE A 219 0.27 -17.97 -0.85
N ARG A 220 0.28 -17.77 0.47
CA ARG A 220 -0.37 -16.62 1.11
C ARG A 220 0.59 -15.85 1.99
N THR A 221 0.38 -14.55 2.09
CA THR A 221 0.93 -13.68 3.14
C THR A 221 -0.17 -13.27 4.11
N GLY A 222 0.19 -12.83 5.30
CA GLY A 222 -0.71 -12.10 6.18
C GLY A 222 -1.18 -10.80 5.53
N SER A 223 -2.34 -10.30 5.95
CA SER A 223 -2.87 -9.03 5.49
C SER A 223 -3.69 -8.33 6.58
N TYR A 224 -3.43 -7.04 6.79
CA TYR A 224 -4.23 -6.21 7.69
C TYR A 224 -5.63 -5.89 7.15
N HIS A 225 -5.88 -6.12 5.85
CA HIS A 225 -7.16 -5.85 5.20
C HIS A 225 -8.05 -7.09 5.08
N ASN A 226 -7.45 -8.28 5.14
CA ASN A 226 -8.14 -9.55 4.95
C ASN A 226 -7.60 -10.63 5.88
N THR A 227 -8.45 -11.15 6.76
CA THR A 227 -8.08 -12.21 7.71
C THR A 227 -7.76 -13.55 7.03
N TYR A 228 -8.01 -13.75 5.73
CA TYR A 228 -7.53 -14.94 4.99
C TYR A 228 -6.12 -14.75 4.38
N GLY A 229 -5.49 -13.61 4.64
CA GLY A 229 -4.28 -13.20 3.97
C GLY A 229 -4.48 -12.81 2.50
N SER A 230 -3.40 -12.39 1.87
CA SER A 230 -3.33 -12.14 0.43
C SER A 230 -2.87 -13.40 -0.32
N VAL A 231 -3.26 -13.56 -1.58
CA VAL A 231 -2.95 -14.77 -2.37
C VAL A 231 -1.91 -14.44 -3.41
N LEU A 232 -0.64 -14.69 -3.08
CA LEU A 232 0.47 -14.48 -4.01
C LEU A 232 0.36 -15.35 -5.25
N HIS A 233 0.01 -16.61 -5.03
CA HIS A 233 -0.10 -17.58 -6.10
C HIS A 233 -1.09 -18.68 -5.76
N ARG A 234 -1.71 -19.21 -6.81
CA ARG A 234 -2.69 -20.29 -6.74
C ARG A 234 -2.41 -21.32 -7.82
N ILE A 235 -2.30 -22.58 -7.41
CA ILE A 235 -2.12 -23.72 -8.31
C ILE A 235 -3.31 -24.65 -8.15
N ASP A 236 -4.06 -24.88 -9.23
CA ASP A 236 -5.14 -25.85 -9.26
C ASP A 236 -4.71 -27.14 -9.96
N TYR A 237 -5.05 -28.29 -9.38
CA TYR A 237 -4.74 -29.60 -9.94
C TYR A 237 -5.84 -30.60 -9.64
N LYS A 238 -6.05 -31.51 -10.59
CA LYS A 238 -6.92 -32.68 -10.41
C LYS A 238 -6.05 -33.85 -10.01
N THR A 239 -6.28 -34.39 -8.83
CA THR A 239 -5.56 -35.56 -8.32
C THR A 239 -6.55 -36.64 -7.91
N SER A 240 -6.19 -37.90 -8.14
CA SER A 240 -6.92 -39.07 -7.63
C SER A 240 -6.34 -39.59 -6.31
N THR A 241 -5.28 -38.93 -5.80
CA THR A 241 -4.66 -39.24 -4.52
C THR A 241 -4.67 -38.03 -3.61
N SER A 242 -4.87 -38.27 -2.32
CA SER A 242 -4.71 -37.24 -1.30
C SER A 242 -3.24 -36.97 -0.94
N GLU A 243 -2.29 -37.70 -1.55
CA GLU A 243 -0.85 -37.42 -1.46
C GLU A 243 -0.49 -36.14 -2.23
N TYR A 244 0.19 -35.23 -1.55
CA TYR A 244 0.68 -33.96 -2.09
C TYR A 244 1.68 -34.18 -3.20
N LYS A 245 1.34 -33.75 -4.41
CA LYS A 245 2.28 -33.66 -5.53
C LYS A 245 2.03 -32.36 -6.26
N LEU A 246 2.97 -31.44 -6.11
CA LEU A 246 3.22 -30.39 -7.08
C LEU A 246 3.56 -31.15 -8.38
N ASP A 247 2.62 -31.22 -9.34
CA ASP A 247 2.81 -31.96 -10.61
C ASP A 247 3.37 -30.98 -11.65
N ASP A 248 4.61 -31.21 -12.09
CA ASP A 248 5.41 -30.37 -13.02
C ASP A 248 4.72 -29.99 -14.34
N LYS A 249 3.53 -30.54 -14.65
CA LYS A 249 2.93 -30.42 -15.99
C LYS A 249 2.29 -29.06 -16.29
N ASN A 250 1.93 -28.28 -15.27
CA ASN A 250 1.18 -27.02 -15.43
C ASN A 250 1.94 -25.77 -14.95
N ILE A 251 3.16 -25.93 -14.47
CA ILE A 251 4.00 -24.87 -13.93
C ILE A 251 5.31 -24.92 -14.70
N THR A 252 5.91 -23.77 -15.02
CA THR A 252 7.24 -23.78 -15.62
C THR A 252 8.26 -24.33 -14.63
N SER A 253 9.38 -24.88 -15.11
CA SER A 253 10.42 -25.45 -14.21
C SER A 253 10.89 -24.43 -13.18
N ASP A 254 11.03 -23.17 -13.60
CA ASP A 254 11.59 -22.11 -12.77
C ASP A 254 10.59 -21.67 -11.68
N GLU A 255 9.31 -21.51 -12.03
CA GLU A 255 8.24 -21.25 -11.05
C GLU A 255 8.07 -22.43 -10.07
N PHE A 256 8.18 -23.66 -10.56
CA PHE A 256 8.09 -24.85 -9.72
C PHE A 256 9.22 -24.88 -8.70
N GLU A 257 10.47 -24.69 -9.13
CA GLU A 257 11.64 -24.64 -8.26
C GLU A 257 11.52 -23.50 -7.24
N HIS A 258 11.02 -22.34 -7.68
CA HIS A 258 10.76 -21.21 -6.80
C HIS A 258 9.76 -21.57 -5.70
N TYR A 259 8.56 -22.05 -6.05
CA TYR A 259 7.52 -22.41 -5.08
C TYR A 259 7.93 -23.59 -4.20
N GLN A 260 8.65 -24.56 -4.74
CA GLN A 260 9.21 -25.66 -3.94
C GLN A 260 10.13 -25.10 -2.86
N LYS A 261 11.07 -24.22 -3.22
CA LYS A 261 12.00 -23.58 -2.28
C LYS A 261 11.25 -22.81 -1.18
N MET A 262 10.13 -22.16 -1.49
CA MET A 262 9.28 -21.48 -0.48
C MET A 262 8.81 -22.42 0.63
N THR A 263 8.65 -23.70 0.30
CA THR A 263 8.11 -24.72 1.21
C THR A 263 9.18 -25.54 1.95
N GLU A 264 10.47 -25.35 1.66
CA GLU A 264 11.57 -26.17 2.19
C GLU A 264 11.94 -25.82 3.64
N GLU A 265 12.11 -24.54 3.94
CA GLU A 265 12.48 -24.06 5.28
C GLU A 265 11.23 -23.64 6.05
N THR A 266 10.99 -24.31 7.17
CA THR A 266 9.75 -24.13 7.95
C THR A 266 10.00 -23.54 9.32
N VAL A 267 9.10 -22.66 9.75
CA VAL A 267 9.10 -22.05 11.08
C VAL A 267 8.99 -23.14 12.15
N SER A 268 9.86 -23.07 13.14
CA SER A 268 9.84 -23.98 14.29
C SER A 268 8.93 -23.42 15.39
N PHE A 269 7.91 -24.18 15.75
CA PHE A 269 6.96 -23.82 16.80
C PHE A 269 7.43 -24.26 18.18
N GLN A 270 7.24 -23.39 19.16
CA GLN A 270 7.40 -23.68 20.58
C GLN A 270 6.05 -24.06 21.19
N LYS A 271 6.06 -24.72 22.35
CA LYS A 271 4.85 -25.08 23.11
C LYS A 271 4.70 -24.19 24.33
N ALA A 272 3.50 -23.67 24.55
CA ALA A 272 3.13 -22.93 25.75
C ALA A 272 1.95 -23.61 26.42
N ASP A 273 2.02 -23.74 27.74
CA ASP A 273 0.92 -24.24 28.56
C ASP A 273 0.04 -23.09 29.09
N SER A 274 0.51 -21.84 28.93
CA SER A 274 -0.19 -20.64 29.36
C SER A 274 0.13 -19.43 28.47
N VAL A 275 -0.73 -18.41 28.52
CA VAL A 275 -0.47 -17.12 27.85
C VAL A 275 0.78 -16.42 28.41
N ASP A 276 1.11 -16.65 29.69
CA ASP A 276 2.29 -16.06 30.34
C ASP A 276 3.61 -16.56 29.72
N ASP A 277 3.64 -17.81 29.25
CA ASP A 277 4.80 -18.38 28.54
C ASP A 277 5.04 -17.65 27.21
N VAL A 278 3.96 -17.36 26.47
CA VAL A 278 4.03 -16.59 25.22
C VAL A 278 4.45 -15.15 25.49
N ILE A 279 3.89 -14.50 26.53
CA ILE A 279 4.32 -13.15 26.93
C ILE A 279 5.80 -13.10 27.30
N ALA A 280 6.32 -14.13 27.99
CA ALA A 280 7.73 -14.20 28.34
C ALA A 280 8.61 -14.30 27.08
N TYR A 281 8.21 -15.13 26.12
CA TYR A 281 8.88 -15.24 24.83
C TYR A 281 8.88 -13.92 24.05
N LEU A 282 7.74 -13.23 23.96
CA LEU A 282 7.65 -11.94 23.26
C LEU A 282 8.55 -10.88 23.87
N LYS A 283 8.69 -10.85 25.20
CA LYS A 283 9.65 -9.95 25.88
C LYS A 283 11.10 -10.28 25.59
N GLU A 284 11.43 -11.56 25.40
CA GLU A 284 12.77 -11.97 24.99
C GLU A 284 13.05 -11.56 23.54
N ALA A 285 12.08 -11.78 22.64
CA ALA A 285 12.15 -11.37 21.25
C ALA A 285 12.32 -9.85 21.10
N ASP A 286 11.60 -9.06 21.92
CA ASP A 286 11.69 -7.60 21.96
C ASP A 286 13.12 -7.08 22.23
N ASN A 287 13.87 -7.75 23.12
CA ASN A 287 15.25 -7.35 23.41
C ASN A 287 16.21 -7.57 22.23
N GLY A 288 15.87 -8.46 21.30
CA GLY A 288 16.68 -8.80 20.13
C GLY A 288 16.19 -8.19 18.82
N TYR A 289 15.12 -7.39 18.86
CA TYR A 289 14.40 -6.93 17.68
C TYR A 289 15.28 -6.09 16.74
N ASP A 290 16.03 -5.11 17.27
CA ASP A 290 16.90 -4.24 16.48
C ASP A 290 17.96 -5.02 15.67
N GLU A 291 18.59 -6.02 16.29
CA GLU A 291 19.62 -6.84 15.63
C GLU A 291 18.99 -7.72 14.55
N LYS A 292 17.83 -8.31 14.84
CA LYS A 292 17.07 -9.10 13.87
C LYS A 292 16.66 -8.24 12.67
N MET A 293 16.11 -7.04 12.89
CA MET A 293 15.68 -6.13 11.83
C MET A 293 16.84 -5.72 10.93
N ARG A 294 18.00 -5.36 11.51
CA ARG A 294 19.21 -5.07 10.73
C ARG A 294 19.63 -6.25 9.86
N SER A 295 19.61 -7.46 10.42
CA SER A 295 19.95 -8.67 9.66
C SER A 295 18.93 -8.94 8.54
N PHE A 296 17.64 -8.69 8.78
CA PHE A 296 16.59 -8.85 7.77
C PHE A 296 16.79 -7.88 6.61
N LEU A 297 16.94 -6.58 6.91
CA LEU A 297 17.16 -5.53 5.91
C LEU A 297 18.41 -5.83 5.08
N GLN A 298 19.53 -6.20 5.72
CA GLN A 298 20.77 -6.55 5.03
C GLN A 298 20.57 -7.75 4.08
N LYS A 299 19.89 -8.81 4.53
CA LYS A 299 19.62 -10.00 3.71
C LYS A 299 18.80 -9.62 2.47
N LYS A 300 17.68 -8.90 2.64
CA LYS A 300 16.80 -8.51 1.52
C LYS A 300 17.47 -7.52 0.56
N GLN A 301 18.25 -6.56 1.06
CA GLN A 301 18.99 -5.60 0.23
C GLN A 301 20.04 -6.28 -0.66
N ASN A 302 20.68 -7.33 -0.16
CA ASN A 302 21.60 -8.16 -0.93
C ASN A 302 20.92 -9.05 -1.98
N GLY A 303 19.58 -9.00 -2.09
CA GLY A 303 18.82 -9.89 -2.96
C GLY A 303 18.75 -11.31 -2.43
N GLU A 304 19.04 -11.52 -1.13
CA GLU A 304 18.95 -12.82 -0.49
C GLU A 304 17.56 -13.03 0.10
N GLY A 305 17.02 -14.24 -0.06
CA GLY A 305 15.71 -14.63 0.44
C GLY A 305 14.78 -15.11 -0.67
N ILE A 306 13.53 -15.33 -0.29
CA ILE A 306 12.46 -15.69 -1.22
C ILE A 306 11.55 -14.46 -1.39
N PHE A 307 11.17 -14.21 -2.64
CA PHE A 307 10.46 -13.02 -3.14
C PHE A 307 9.07 -13.42 -3.62
N ALA A 308 8.09 -12.52 -3.58
CA ALA A 308 6.75 -12.86 -4.08
C ALA A 308 6.70 -12.90 -5.61
N ASN A 309 7.51 -12.06 -6.28
CA ASN A 309 7.71 -12.17 -7.73
C ASN A 309 8.81 -13.20 -8.06
N PRO A 310 8.48 -14.33 -8.72
CA PRO A 310 9.47 -15.37 -9.06
C PRO A 310 10.54 -14.89 -10.05
N ALA A 311 10.27 -13.84 -10.83
CA ALA A 311 11.24 -13.23 -11.74
C ALA A 311 12.21 -12.26 -11.04
N SER A 312 11.97 -11.89 -9.77
CA SER A 312 12.79 -10.92 -9.01
C SER A 312 14.30 -11.22 -9.01
N PRO A 313 14.78 -12.47 -8.90
CA PRO A 313 16.21 -12.76 -8.87
C PRO A 313 16.93 -12.46 -10.20
N GLU A 314 16.20 -12.51 -11.32
CA GLU A 314 16.77 -12.32 -12.66
C GLU A 314 16.55 -10.91 -13.22
N ALA A 315 15.63 -10.14 -12.62
CA ALA A 315 15.35 -8.78 -13.01
C ALA A 315 16.62 -7.89 -12.92
N ALA A 316 16.91 -7.17 -14.00
CA ALA A 316 18.06 -6.28 -14.07
C ALA A 316 17.97 -5.20 -12.99
N ASP A 317 19.06 -4.95 -12.28
CA ASP A 317 19.11 -4.00 -11.17
C ASP A 317 20.45 -3.28 -11.22
N ASN A 318 20.56 -2.43 -12.22
CA ASN A 318 21.80 -1.73 -12.53
C ASN A 318 21.96 -0.53 -11.61
N ILE A 319 23.22 -0.14 -11.37
CA ILE A 319 23.58 1.05 -10.63
C ILE A 319 23.74 2.21 -11.61
N TYR A 320 23.08 3.33 -11.33
CA TYR A 320 23.12 4.53 -12.16
C TYR A 320 23.76 5.70 -11.40
N ALA A 321 24.43 6.60 -12.12
CA ALA A 321 25.08 7.76 -11.52
C ALA A 321 24.08 8.89 -11.18
N THR A 322 22.94 8.93 -11.88
CA THR A 322 21.92 9.96 -11.71
C THR A 322 20.52 9.37 -11.76
N ALA A 323 19.56 10.08 -11.16
CA ALA A 323 18.14 9.72 -11.19
C ALA A 323 17.58 9.70 -12.63
N GLU A 324 17.93 10.69 -13.45
CA GLU A 324 17.46 10.80 -14.85
C GLU A 324 17.85 9.58 -15.67
N GLU A 325 19.12 9.16 -15.60
CA GLU A 325 19.60 7.96 -16.29
C GLU A 325 18.87 6.68 -15.84
N ALA A 326 18.62 6.57 -14.53
CA ALA A 326 17.94 5.43 -13.94
C ALA A 326 16.48 5.35 -14.39
N TYR A 327 15.75 6.47 -14.31
CA TYR A 327 14.36 6.58 -14.75
C TYR A 327 14.21 6.26 -16.23
N ASP A 328 15.08 6.84 -17.06
CA ASP A 328 15.11 6.59 -18.51
C ASP A 328 15.35 5.11 -18.83
N ALA A 329 16.27 4.45 -18.11
CA ALA A 329 16.53 3.03 -18.28
C ALA A 329 15.33 2.17 -17.86
N PHE A 330 14.64 2.55 -16.78
CA PHE A 330 13.43 1.84 -16.34
C PHE A 330 12.30 1.97 -17.37
N LEU A 331 12.07 3.17 -17.92
CA LEU A 331 11.09 3.41 -18.98
C LEU A 331 11.40 2.62 -20.27
N ARG A 332 12.68 2.31 -20.53
CA ARG A 332 13.11 1.43 -21.63
C ARG A 332 13.15 -0.06 -21.27
N ASN A 333 12.73 -0.43 -20.05
CA ASN A 333 12.77 -1.80 -19.55
C ASN A 333 14.20 -2.39 -19.46
N GLU A 334 15.21 -1.55 -19.27
CA GLU A 334 16.63 -1.93 -19.14
C GLU A 334 17.05 -2.19 -17.69
N THR A 335 16.23 -1.78 -16.72
CA THR A 335 16.39 -2.01 -15.27
C THR A 335 15.04 -2.23 -14.61
N SER A 336 15.06 -2.58 -13.33
CA SER A 336 13.88 -2.75 -12.48
C SER A 336 13.83 -1.71 -11.36
N VAL A 337 12.65 -1.61 -10.74
CA VAL A 337 12.41 -0.93 -9.47
C VAL A 337 12.26 -1.97 -8.38
N ARG A 338 12.73 -1.64 -7.17
CA ARG A 338 12.57 -2.47 -5.96
C ARG A 338 11.37 -2.01 -5.16
N CYS A 339 10.57 -2.92 -4.61
CA CYS A 339 9.56 -2.56 -3.62
C CYS A 339 10.25 -1.99 -2.37
N ALA A 340 9.93 -0.74 -2.03
CA ALA A 340 10.49 -0.07 -0.88
C ALA A 340 10.00 -0.69 0.44
N TYR A 341 10.77 -0.43 1.50
CA TYR A 341 10.31 -0.67 2.86
C TYR A 341 9.22 0.36 3.15
N GLU A 342 8.02 -0.09 3.53
CA GLU A 342 6.77 0.71 3.59
C GLU A 342 6.21 1.20 2.25
N LEU A 343 6.37 0.41 1.18
CA LEU A 343 5.62 0.64 -0.06
C LEU A 343 4.12 0.74 0.25
N THR A 344 3.55 1.90 -0.04
CA THR A 344 2.14 2.20 0.24
C THR A 344 1.27 1.73 -0.90
N VAL A 345 0.25 0.93 -0.58
CA VAL A 345 -0.74 0.47 -1.54
C VAL A 345 -2.07 1.16 -1.26
N VAL A 346 -2.65 1.80 -2.27
CA VAL A 346 -3.85 2.63 -2.12
C VAL A 346 -4.93 2.24 -3.10
N ASN A 347 -6.17 2.09 -2.61
CA ASN A 347 -7.37 1.78 -3.41
C ASN A 347 -7.26 0.51 -4.29
N GLY A 348 -6.36 -0.41 -3.95
CA GLY A 348 -6.12 -1.62 -4.72
C GLY A 348 -5.32 -2.63 -3.92
N ASP A 349 -5.04 -3.78 -4.56
CA ASP A 349 -4.20 -4.82 -4.01
C ASP A 349 -2.88 -4.85 -4.80
N PHE A 350 -1.76 -4.72 -4.10
CA PHE A 350 -0.45 -4.98 -4.65
C PHE A 350 0.31 -5.86 -3.67
N GLU A 351 0.40 -7.12 -4.04
CA GLU A 351 1.12 -8.11 -3.26
C GLU A 351 2.61 -8.00 -3.57
N TYR A 352 3.41 -7.82 -2.52
CA TYR A 352 4.86 -7.71 -2.58
C TYR A 352 5.50 -8.19 -1.28
N VAL A 353 6.79 -8.49 -1.34
CA VAL A 353 7.69 -8.49 -0.19
C VAL A 353 8.75 -7.43 -0.39
N TYR A 354 9.21 -6.83 0.71
CA TYR A 354 10.32 -5.87 0.65
C TYR A 354 11.49 -6.38 -0.21
N GLY A 355 11.92 -5.56 -1.17
CA GLY A 355 13.02 -5.88 -2.09
C GLY A 355 12.62 -6.65 -3.35
N ASP A 356 11.37 -7.08 -3.50
CA ASP A 356 10.83 -7.60 -4.77
C ASP A 356 11.16 -6.63 -5.91
N LYS A 357 11.51 -7.17 -7.09
CA LYS A 357 11.91 -6.35 -8.25
C LYS A 357 10.89 -6.46 -9.35
N TYR A 358 10.64 -5.34 -10.03
CA TYR A 358 9.76 -5.28 -11.17
C TYR A 358 10.35 -4.38 -12.26
N THR A 359 10.43 -4.90 -13.47
CA THR A 359 10.60 -4.11 -14.69
C THR A 359 9.27 -3.45 -15.07
N LEU A 360 9.32 -2.44 -15.95
CA LEU A 360 8.10 -1.76 -16.40
C LEU A 360 7.15 -2.72 -17.13
N GLN A 361 7.69 -3.62 -17.96
CA GLN A 361 6.91 -4.62 -18.69
C GLN A 361 6.20 -5.58 -17.75
N GLU A 362 6.87 -6.06 -16.69
CA GLU A 362 6.24 -6.93 -15.69
C GLU A 362 5.09 -6.23 -14.95
N LEU A 363 5.23 -4.92 -14.66
CA LEU A 363 4.14 -4.13 -14.09
C LEU A 363 2.98 -3.97 -15.07
N CYS A 364 3.27 -3.70 -16.35
CA CYS A 364 2.25 -3.62 -17.39
C CYS A 364 1.50 -4.94 -17.54
N ASP A 365 2.23 -6.06 -17.51
CA ASP A 365 1.65 -7.40 -17.58
C ASP A 365 0.80 -7.72 -16.34
N LYS A 366 1.29 -7.38 -15.14
CA LYS A 366 0.56 -7.56 -13.85
C LYS A 366 -0.79 -6.84 -13.87
N TYR A 367 -0.83 -5.61 -14.41
CA TYR A 367 -2.08 -4.84 -14.52
C TYR A 367 -2.82 -5.04 -15.85
N SER A 368 -2.31 -5.92 -16.72
CA SER A 368 -2.82 -6.14 -18.08
C SER A 368 -2.98 -4.84 -18.90
N GLY A 369 -2.21 -3.81 -18.57
CA GLY A 369 -2.33 -2.45 -19.05
C GLY A 369 -1.15 -1.98 -19.89
N GLU A 370 -1.18 -0.71 -20.26
CA GLU A 370 -0.09 -0.01 -20.95
C GLU A 370 0.36 1.17 -20.11
N ALA A 371 1.67 1.30 -19.95
CA ALA A 371 2.27 2.46 -19.31
C ALA A 371 2.05 3.74 -20.12
N SER A 372 1.83 4.86 -19.44
CA SER A 372 1.75 6.16 -20.05
C SER A 372 3.08 6.49 -20.76
N ASN A 373 2.99 7.04 -21.98
CA ASN A 373 4.15 7.53 -22.72
C ASN A 373 4.85 8.73 -22.06
N LYS A 374 4.36 9.19 -20.90
CA LYS A 374 4.89 10.31 -20.14
C LYS A 374 4.91 9.91 -18.67
N SER A 375 6.10 9.94 -18.08
CA SER A 375 6.23 10.07 -16.63
C SER A 375 6.11 11.54 -16.24
N VAL A 376 5.78 11.77 -14.97
CA VAL A 376 5.73 13.10 -14.35
C VAL A 376 6.77 13.14 -13.24
N SER A 377 7.58 14.20 -13.20
CA SER A 377 8.47 14.45 -12.07
C SER A 377 7.68 15.10 -10.93
N ILE A 378 7.76 14.52 -9.73
CA ILE A 378 7.17 15.05 -8.50
C ILE A 378 8.28 15.26 -7.46
N ASP A 379 8.02 16.03 -6.40
CA ASP A 379 8.99 16.42 -5.37
C ASP A 379 8.43 16.08 -3.99
N CYS A 380 8.52 14.80 -3.63
CA CYS A 380 7.98 14.30 -2.38
C CYS A 380 8.70 14.95 -1.20
N GLY A 381 7.94 15.50 -0.24
CA GLY A 381 8.51 16.21 0.91
C GLY A 381 9.20 17.54 0.58
N ASN A 382 9.14 17.99 -0.69
CA ASN A 382 9.68 19.28 -1.14
C ASN A 382 11.18 19.46 -0.78
N ASP A 383 11.97 18.39 -0.96
CA ASP A 383 13.41 18.36 -0.72
C ASP A 383 14.24 18.77 -1.97
N GLY A 384 13.59 18.85 -3.13
CA GLY A 384 14.18 19.20 -4.41
C GLY A 384 14.68 18.00 -5.22
N ASP A 385 14.73 16.82 -4.61
CA ASP A 385 15.06 15.57 -5.29
C ASP A 385 13.78 15.02 -5.93
N LYS A 386 13.78 14.91 -7.27
CA LYS A 386 12.55 14.57 -7.99
C LYS A 386 12.34 13.07 -8.07
N GLU A 387 11.18 12.61 -7.63
CA GLU A 387 10.65 11.27 -7.91
C GLU A 387 9.96 11.22 -9.28
N MET A 388 9.84 10.00 -9.81
CA MET A 388 9.10 9.72 -11.02
C MET A 388 7.73 9.13 -10.68
N CYS A 389 6.66 9.71 -11.20
CA CYS A 389 5.32 9.13 -11.21
C CYS A 389 4.97 8.62 -12.62
N ILE A 390 4.47 7.40 -12.70
CA ILE A 390 4.05 6.75 -13.95
C ILE A 390 2.67 6.11 -13.77
N ALA A 391 1.82 6.25 -14.77
CA ALA A 391 0.49 5.64 -14.79
C ALA A 391 0.47 4.43 -15.71
N ILE A 392 -0.17 3.34 -15.30
CA ILE A 392 -0.47 2.17 -16.13
C ILE A 392 -1.99 2.10 -16.29
N SER A 393 -2.49 2.22 -17.51
CA SER A 393 -3.92 2.19 -17.79
C SER A 393 -4.32 0.83 -18.37
N SER A 394 -5.41 0.26 -17.86
CA SER A 394 -5.97 -1.01 -18.33
C SER A 394 -7.43 -0.84 -18.71
N ASP A 395 -7.79 -1.24 -19.92
CA ASP A 395 -9.18 -1.27 -20.43
C ASP A 395 -9.75 -2.69 -20.53
N LYS A 396 -8.96 -3.69 -20.15
CA LYS A 396 -9.30 -5.12 -20.29
C LYS A 396 -10.20 -5.66 -19.18
N GLY A 397 -10.50 -4.84 -18.17
CA GLY A 397 -11.36 -5.18 -17.04
C GLY A 397 -12.85 -4.97 -17.31
N ILE A 398 -13.66 -5.13 -16.25
CA ILE A 398 -15.08 -4.75 -16.25
C ILE A 398 -15.23 -3.23 -16.41
N GLU A 399 -14.24 -2.48 -15.95
CA GLU A 399 -14.12 -1.03 -16.06
C GLU A 399 -12.66 -0.64 -16.33
N PRO A 400 -12.41 0.56 -16.87
CA PRO A 400 -11.08 1.11 -16.95
C PRO A 400 -10.49 1.31 -15.55
N VAL A 401 -9.24 0.90 -15.38
CA VAL A 401 -8.46 1.11 -14.16
C VAL A 401 -7.17 1.81 -14.54
N GLU A 402 -6.79 2.82 -13.77
CA GLU A 402 -5.49 3.48 -13.85
C GLU A 402 -4.70 3.17 -12.58
N THR A 403 -3.44 2.76 -12.72
CA THR A 403 -2.56 2.47 -11.61
C THR A 403 -1.38 3.44 -11.63
N ASP A 404 -1.32 4.34 -10.64
CA ASP A 404 -0.21 5.26 -10.43
C ASP A 404 0.89 4.60 -9.60
N ILE A 405 2.14 4.74 -10.05
CA ILE A 405 3.32 4.22 -9.38
C ILE A 405 4.31 5.35 -9.17
N VAL A 406 4.73 5.56 -7.92
CA VAL A 406 5.77 6.55 -7.56
C VAL A 406 7.10 5.85 -7.30
N VAL A 407 8.17 6.35 -7.92
CA VAL A 407 9.51 5.76 -7.89
C VAL A 407 10.56 6.79 -7.46
N LYS A 408 11.32 6.50 -6.41
CA LYS A 408 12.45 7.29 -5.92
C LYS A 408 13.78 6.67 -6.32
N TYR A 409 14.72 7.51 -6.70
CA TYR A 409 16.12 7.14 -6.89
C TYR A 409 16.88 7.34 -5.58
N SER A 410 17.63 6.32 -5.15
CA SER A 410 18.51 6.41 -3.98
C SER A 410 19.69 5.47 -4.15
N ASP A 411 20.88 5.96 -3.80
CA ASP A 411 22.13 5.17 -3.78
C ASP A 411 22.39 4.38 -5.08
N GLY A 412 22.03 4.96 -6.23
CA GLY A 412 22.22 4.34 -7.54
C GLY A 412 21.09 3.42 -8.02
N HIS A 413 20.09 3.15 -7.17
CA HIS A 413 18.99 2.23 -7.44
C HIS A 413 17.62 2.93 -7.44
N LEU A 414 16.61 2.23 -7.96
CA LEU A 414 15.23 2.70 -7.99
C LEU A 414 14.35 1.94 -6.99
N TYR A 415 13.50 2.67 -6.29
CA TYR A 415 12.60 2.18 -5.26
C TYR A 415 11.17 2.64 -5.52
N MET A 416 10.24 1.70 -5.57
CA MET A 416 8.81 1.93 -5.66
C MET A 416 8.27 2.31 -4.29
N LEU A 417 7.73 3.52 -4.16
CA LEU A 417 7.21 4.08 -2.90
C LEU A 417 5.70 3.94 -2.76
N LEU A 418 4.98 4.05 -3.87
CA LEU A 418 3.52 3.98 -3.91
C LEU A 418 3.03 3.22 -5.12
N VAL A 419 1.95 2.45 -4.90
CA VAL A 419 1.09 1.87 -5.94
C VAL A 419 -0.35 2.23 -5.60
N GLY A 420 -0.99 3.02 -6.45
CA GLY A 420 -2.34 3.53 -6.23
C GLY A 420 -3.28 3.21 -7.39
N GLN A 421 -4.51 2.79 -7.14
CA GLN A 421 -5.49 2.49 -8.19
C GLN A 421 -6.67 3.48 -8.22
N SER A 422 -7.05 3.87 -9.43
CA SER A 422 -8.25 4.65 -9.75
C SER A 422 -9.19 3.81 -10.61
N SER A 423 -10.49 3.83 -10.28
CA SER A 423 -11.57 3.10 -10.97
C SER A 423 -12.82 3.98 -11.11
N SER A 424 -13.95 3.46 -11.57
CA SER A 424 -15.17 4.28 -11.70
C SER A 424 -15.77 4.77 -10.38
N ARG A 425 -15.36 4.16 -9.24
CA ARG A 425 -15.88 4.47 -7.90
C ARG A 425 -14.83 4.90 -6.90
N SER A 426 -13.55 4.86 -7.29
CA SER A 426 -12.43 5.38 -6.50
C SER A 426 -11.54 6.23 -7.39
N ALA A 427 -11.09 7.36 -6.87
CA ALA A 427 -10.09 8.18 -7.51
C ALA A 427 -8.87 8.28 -6.61
N LEU A 428 -7.71 8.28 -7.24
CA LEU A 428 -6.44 8.63 -6.63
C LEU A 428 -5.81 9.74 -7.46
N SER A 429 -5.18 10.70 -6.79
CA SER A 429 -4.36 11.70 -7.44
C SER A 429 -3.12 11.97 -6.62
N VAL A 430 -1.98 12.10 -7.30
CA VAL A 430 -0.70 12.49 -6.71
C VAL A 430 -0.33 13.86 -7.26
N ASP A 431 -0.13 14.84 -6.38
CA ASP A 431 0.29 16.17 -6.81
C ASP A 431 1.82 16.30 -6.94
N GLU A 432 2.27 17.48 -7.41
CA GLU A 432 3.69 17.76 -7.65
C GLU A 432 4.56 17.72 -6.38
N LYS A 433 3.96 17.68 -5.19
CA LYS A 433 4.65 17.65 -3.89
C LYS A 433 4.54 16.30 -3.17
N GLY A 434 3.98 15.29 -3.83
CA GLY A 434 3.74 13.99 -3.21
C GLY A 434 2.55 13.96 -2.24
N CYS A 435 1.60 14.91 -2.31
CA CYS A 435 0.31 14.72 -1.64
C CYS A 435 -0.55 13.74 -2.44
N ILE A 436 -1.05 12.72 -1.76
CA ILE A 436 -1.92 11.69 -2.32
C ILE A 436 -3.33 11.95 -1.80
N ARG A 437 -4.25 12.25 -2.72
CA ARG A 437 -5.68 12.38 -2.39
C ARG A 437 -6.43 11.17 -2.91
N THR A 438 -7.18 10.54 -2.03
CA THR A 438 -8.07 9.43 -2.38
C THR A 438 -9.51 9.87 -2.19
N GLU A 439 -10.38 9.46 -3.10
CA GLU A 439 -11.82 9.69 -2.99
C GLU A 439 -12.53 8.39 -3.37
N GLY A 440 -13.62 8.06 -2.68
CA GLY A 440 -14.36 6.83 -2.92
C GLY A 440 -15.83 6.97 -2.57
N SER A 441 -16.73 6.50 -3.44
CA SER A 441 -18.17 6.51 -3.15
C SER A 441 -18.62 5.16 -2.63
N SER A 442 -19.16 5.12 -1.40
CA SER A 442 -19.76 3.91 -0.82
C SER A 442 -21.27 3.82 -1.09
N GLY A 443 -21.92 4.93 -1.45
CA GLY A 443 -23.35 4.98 -1.75
C GLY A 443 -23.85 6.33 -2.24
N ALA A 444 -25.17 6.46 -2.37
CA ALA A 444 -25.82 7.65 -2.91
C ALA A 444 -25.83 8.86 -1.95
N ASP A 445 -25.38 8.70 -0.71
CA ASP A 445 -25.36 9.73 0.35
C ASP A 445 -24.09 9.68 1.21
N HIS A 446 -23.07 8.92 0.77
CA HIS A 446 -21.82 8.72 1.49
C HIS A 446 -20.64 8.62 0.52
N MET A 447 -19.67 9.49 0.75
CA MET A 447 -18.37 9.53 0.09
C MET A 447 -17.28 9.58 1.15
N MET A 448 -16.15 8.97 0.87
CA MET A 448 -14.97 9.00 1.72
C MET A 448 -13.84 9.67 0.95
N GLU A 449 -13.11 10.56 1.62
CA GLU A 449 -11.88 11.16 1.11
C GLU A 449 -10.77 10.89 2.11
N SER A 450 -9.54 10.67 1.64
CA SER A 450 -8.37 10.58 2.53
C SER A 450 -7.22 11.38 1.94
N LEU A 451 -6.35 11.89 2.81
CA LEU A 451 -5.13 12.58 2.42
C LEU A 451 -3.94 11.89 3.05
N LEU A 452 -2.95 11.55 2.22
CA LEU A 452 -1.64 11.07 2.62
C LEU A 452 -0.55 11.97 2.00
N VAL A 453 0.66 11.89 2.53
CA VAL A 453 1.83 12.59 2.00
C VAL A 453 3.03 11.66 1.98
N ILE A 454 3.85 11.73 0.93
CA ILE A 454 5.17 11.09 0.91
C ILE A 454 6.21 12.13 1.33
N ASP A 455 6.97 11.85 2.38
CA ASP A 455 8.05 12.74 2.83
C ASP A 455 9.34 12.57 2.01
N ALA A 456 10.36 13.38 2.34
CA ALA A 456 11.66 13.38 1.67
C ALA A 456 12.38 12.01 1.72
N ASN A 457 12.14 11.21 2.76
CA ASN A 457 12.72 9.88 2.91
C ASN A 457 11.94 8.80 2.13
N GLY A 458 10.83 9.17 1.50
CA GLY A 458 9.94 8.25 0.80
C GLY A 458 8.99 7.50 1.72
N ILE A 459 8.79 7.98 2.96
CA ILE A 459 7.83 7.40 3.92
C ILE A 459 6.48 8.07 3.72
N THR A 460 5.42 7.28 3.65
CA THR A 460 4.05 7.79 3.54
C THR A 460 3.45 8.04 4.92
N HIS A 461 2.90 9.23 5.11
CA HIS A 461 2.20 9.63 6.32
C HIS A 461 0.73 9.89 6.03
N HIS A 462 -0.16 9.29 6.82
CA HIS A 462 -1.58 9.60 6.79
C HIS A 462 -1.85 10.94 7.48
N ILE A 463 -2.66 11.80 6.86
CA ILE A 463 -3.01 13.12 7.41
C ILE A 463 -4.44 13.12 7.94
N TYR A 464 -5.41 12.61 7.16
CA TYR A 464 -6.80 12.51 7.61
C TYR A 464 -7.61 11.52 6.79
N ASP A 465 -8.68 11.01 7.41
CA ASP A 465 -9.84 10.39 6.75
C ASP A 465 -11.03 11.36 6.88
N CYS A 466 -11.84 11.51 5.83
CA CYS A 466 -13.00 12.39 5.82
C CYS A 466 -14.22 11.67 5.26
N ASN A 467 -15.27 11.54 6.07
CA ASN A 467 -16.56 11.04 5.61
C ASN A 467 -17.45 12.23 5.23
N ILE A 468 -17.84 12.29 3.96
CA ILE A 468 -18.74 13.30 3.43
C ILE A 468 -20.11 12.69 3.30
N VAL A 469 -21.01 13.14 4.17
CA VAL A 469 -22.30 12.50 4.38
C VAL A 469 -23.45 13.47 4.17
N GLY A 470 -24.49 12.95 3.52
CA GLY A 470 -25.77 13.63 3.46
C GLY A 470 -26.51 13.62 4.81
N ALA A 471 -27.58 14.39 4.87
CA ALA A 471 -28.42 14.58 6.05
C ALA A 471 -28.88 13.27 6.73
N GLU A 472 -29.24 12.23 5.98
CA GLU A 472 -29.69 10.95 6.57
C GLU A 472 -28.52 10.14 7.15
N SER A 473 -27.41 10.03 6.43
CA SER A 473 -26.20 9.29 6.86
C SER A 473 -25.49 9.96 8.03
N PHE A 474 -25.64 11.29 8.20
CA PHE A 474 -25.09 12.00 9.34
C PHE A 474 -25.62 11.50 10.70
N LYS A 475 -26.82 10.93 10.76
CA LYS A 475 -27.39 10.33 11.99
C LYS A 475 -26.54 9.18 12.54
N GLN A 476 -25.70 8.56 11.72
CA GLN A 476 -24.79 7.50 12.18
C GLN A 476 -23.66 8.03 13.06
N TYR A 477 -23.22 9.26 12.78
CA TYR A 477 -22.14 9.93 13.51
C TYR A 477 -22.69 10.69 14.71
N ILE A 478 -23.91 11.21 14.59
CA ILE A 478 -24.59 11.94 15.67
C ILE A 478 -26.06 11.48 15.77
N PRO A 479 -26.34 10.37 16.49
CA PRO A 479 -27.69 9.79 16.57
C PRO A 479 -28.77 10.73 17.13
N ASP A 480 -28.38 11.61 18.06
CA ASP A 480 -29.26 12.63 18.67
C ASP A 480 -29.05 14.03 18.07
N GLY A 481 -28.52 14.12 16.84
CA GLY A 481 -28.01 15.34 16.23
C GLY A 481 -29.04 16.41 15.85
N CYS A 482 -28.56 17.41 15.10
CA CYS A 482 -29.28 18.63 14.76
C CYS A 482 -30.41 18.38 13.73
N GLU A 483 -31.67 18.59 14.12
CA GLU A 483 -32.85 18.39 13.27
C GLU A 483 -32.78 19.26 12.00
N LEU A 484 -32.19 20.45 12.07
CA LEU A 484 -32.00 21.29 10.89
C LEU A 484 -31.04 20.65 9.87
N ALA A 485 -29.96 20.04 10.33
CA ALA A 485 -29.02 19.33 9.45
C ALA A 485 -29.69 18.11 8.78
N PHE A 486 -30.55 17.39 9.52
CA PHE A 486 -31.24 16.20 9.02
C PHE A 486 -32.36 16.49 8.02
N ASN A 487 -32.89 17.71 7.99
CA ASN A 487 -34.01 18.07 7.12
C ASN A 487 -33.58 18.82 5.84
N SER A 488 -32.27 18.99 5.61
CA SER A 488 -31.75 19.72 4.47
C SER A 488 -31.05 18.80 3.48
N GLU A 489 -31.66 18.62 2.31
CA GLU A 489 -31.00 17.96 1.16
C GLU A 489 -29.82 18.78 0.60
N LYS A 490 -29.53 19.96 1.15
CA LYS A 490 -28.50 20.90 0.67
C LYS A 490 -27.25 20.98 1.52
N VAL A 491 -27.23 20.27 2.66
CA VAL A 491 -26.09 20.26 3.57
C VAL A 491 -25.37 18.93 3.41
N LEU A 492 -24.07 19.02 3.14
CA LEU A 492 -23.14 17.93 3.35
C LEU A 492 -22.40 18.16 4.65
N MET A 493 -22.27 17.12 5.46
CA MET A 493 -21.38 17.16 6.61
C MET A 493 -20.07 16.49 6.23
N TYR A 494 -18.97 17.21 6.44
CA TYR A 494 -17.62 16.67 6.38
C TYR A 494 -17.24 16.27 7.80
N VAL A 495 -16.96 14.97 7.99
CA VAL A 495 -16.56 14.40 9.27
C VAL A 495 -15.10 13.97 9.13
N TYR A 496 -14.18 14.82 9.58
CA TYR A 496 -12.75 14.56 9.54
C TYR A 496 -12.33 13.76 10.78
N ASP A 497 -11.48 12.78 10.58
CA ASP A 497 -10.70 12.09 11.60
C ASP A 497 -9.23 12.46 11.36
N ILE A 498 -8.64 13.19 12.30
CA ILE A 498 -7.24 13.64 12.27
C ILE A 498 -6.59 13.22 13.58
N ASP A 499 -5.66 12.27 13.53
CA ASP A 499 -5.03 11.62 14.70
C ASP A 499 -6.03 11.06 15.74
N GLY A 500 -7.20 10.56 15.31
CA GLY A 500 -8.24 10.05 16.19
C GLY A 500 -9.16 11.11 16.80
N GLU A 501 -8.93 12.41 16.51
CA GLU A 501 -9.82 13.50 16.88
C GLU A 501 -10.81 13.80 15.76
N ILE A 502 -12.10 13.91 16.11
CA ILE A 502 -13.20 14.07 15.16
C ILE A 502 -13.62 15.55 15.03
N TYR A 503 -13.62 16.06 13.79
CA TYR A 503 -14.05 17.42 13.46
C TYR A 503 -15.24 17.41 12.50
N TYR A 504 -16.28 18.17 12.84
CA TYR A 504 -17.50 18.31 12.03
C TYR A 504 -17.51 19.66 11.32
N SER A 505 -17.50 19.65 9.99
CA SER A 505 -17.56 20.85 9.16
C SER A 505 -18.73 20.77 8.16
N PRO A 506 -19.84 21.48 8.40
CA PRO A 506 -20.98 21.50 7.49
C PRO A 506 -20.70 22.42 6.31
N LYS A 507 -21.00 21.93 5.10
CA LYS A 507 -20.88 22.67 3.84
C LYS A 507 -22.23 22.74 3.14
N LEU A 508 -22.60 23.94 2.68
CA LEU A 508 -23.77 24.14 1.83
C LEU A 508 -23.39 23.88 0.37
N GLN A 509 -24.19 23.08 -0.34
CA GLN A 509 -24.04 22.92 -1.79
C GLN A 509 -24.45 24.19 -2.54
N ASP A 510 -25.50 24.88 -2.07
CA ASP A 510 -26.00 26.16 -2.57
C ASP A 510 -26.73 26.91 -1.45
N GLY A 511 -26.33 28.13 -1.06
CA GLY A 511 -27.11 28.91 -0.10
C GLY A 511 -26.39 29.98 0.72
N ASP A 512 -27.09 30.41 1.78
CA ASP A 512 -26.84 31.58 2.62
C ASP A 512 -26.24 31.16 3.98
N ASP A 513 -25.15 31.82 4.39
CA ASP A 513 -24.34 31.53 5.60
C ASP A 513 -25.15 31.56 6.91
N GLU A 514 -26.32 32.22 6.91
CA GLU A 514 -27.25 32.22 8.03
C GLU A 514 -27.73 30.80 8.39
N TYR A 515 -27.83 29.89 7.40
CA TYR A 515 -28.26 28.51 7.64
C TYR A 515 -27.20 27.67 8.36
N LEU A 516 -25.92 27.83 7.99
CA LEU A 516 -24.79 27.18 8.68
C LEU A 516 -24.65 27.68 10.12
N THR A 517 -24.89 28.98 10.35
CA THR A 517 -24.89 29.57 11.69
C THR A 517 -25.94 28.93 12.60
N ARG A 518 -27.13 28.64 12.06
CA ARG A 518 -28.22 27.99 12.79
C ARG A 518 -27.92 26.52 13.10
N ILE A 519 -27.36 25.78 12.16
CA ILE A 519 -26.90 24.40 12.39
C ILE A 519 -25.83 24.39 13.48
N SER A 520 -24.85 25.27 13.39
CA SER A 520 -23.77 25.38 14.37
C SER A 520 -24.31 25.68 15.77
N SER A 521 -25.31 26.56 15.88
CA SER A 521 -25.95 26.89 17.16
C SER A 521 -26.72 25.70 17.74
N GLU A 522 -27.50 24.98 16.93
CA GLU A 522 -28.24 23.79 17.36
C GLU A 522 -27.28 22.66 17.81
N CYS A 523 -26.15 22.52 17.12
CA CYS A 523 -25.15 21.51 17.45
C CYS A 523 -24.42 21.88 18.75
N ALA A 524 -24.11 23.15 18.97
CA ALA A 524 -23.58 23.64 20.23
C ALA A 524 -24.53 23.40 21.42
N GLU A 525 -25.85 23.58 21.25
CA GLU A 525 -26.85 23.27 22.30
C GLU A 525 -26.85 21.78 22.70
N LYS A 526 -26.40 20.91 21.80
CA LYS A 526 -26.26 19.46 22.02
C LYS A 526 -24.84 19.03 22.42
N GLY A 527 -23.94 19.98 22.64
CA GLY A 527 -22.55 19.71 23.03
C GLY A 527 -21.64 19.24 21.89
N ILE A 528 -22.07 19.42 20.63
CA ILE A 528 -21.31 19.09 19.44
C ILE A 528 -20.64 20.36 18.93
N GLN A 529 -19.31 20.35 18.86
CA GLN A 529 -18.54 21.47 18.33
C GLN A 529 -18.43 21.35 16.81
N ILE A 530 -18.98 22.36 16.12
CA ILE A 530 -18.72 22.55 14.69
C ILE A 530 -17.42 23.31 14.52
N THR A 531 -16.57 22.84 13.61
CA THR A 531 -15.29 23.45 13.25
C THR A 531 -15.42 24.04 11.85
N SER A 532 -14.90 25.25 11.65
CA SER A 532 -14.93 25.87 10.32
C SER A 532 -13.97 25.16 9.36
N GLU A 533 -14.26 25.21 8.05
CA GLU A 533 -13.37 24.64 7.03
C GLU A 533 -11.96 25.27 7.07
N ASP A 534 -11.86 26.57 7.38
CA ASP A 534 -10.57 27.26 7.54
C ASP A 534 -9.76 26.74 8.74
N GLU A 535 -10.43 26.45 9.87
CA GLU A 535 -9.77 25.88 11.04
C GLU A 535 -9.30 24.44 10.77
N VAL A 536 -10.12 23.62 10.13
CA VAL A 536 -9.72 22.26 9.71
C VAL A 536 -8.54 22.33 8.74
N ASN A 537 -8.60 23.20 7.73
CA ASN A 537 -7.50 23.39 6.78
C ASN A 537 -6.21 23.86 7.46
N ALA A 538 -6.31 24.74 8.46
CA ALA A 538 -5.13 25.15 9.24
C ALA A 538 -4.50 24.00 10.04
N ILE A 539 -5.31 23.06 10.54
CA ILE A 539 -4.83 21.84 11.19
C ILE A 539 -4.13 20.93 10.17
N ILE A 540 -4.76 20.70 9.01
CA ILE A 540 -4.20 19.91 7.91
C ILE A 540 -2.88 20.51 7.40
N ASP A 541 -2.81 21.82 7.19
CA ASP A 541 -1.60 22.50 6.73
C ASP A 541 -0.48 22.44 7.76
N LYS A 542 -0.81 22.47 9.05
CA LYS A 542 0.17 22.25 10.11
C LYS A 542 0.75 20.84 10.03
N LYS A 543 -0.11 19.83 9.81
CA LYS A 543 0.29 18.43 9.65
C LYS A 543 1.19 18.20 8.45
N LYS A 544 0.83 18.74 7.29
CA LYS A 544 1.67 18.69 6.08
C LYS A 544 3.09 19.24 6.32
N LYS A 545 3.19 20.36 7.05
CA LYS A 545 4.48 20.98 7.40
C LYS A 545 5.34 20.12 8.33
N GLU A 546 4.74 19.24 9.14
CA GLU A 546 5.50 18.28 9.96
C GLU A 546 6.30 17.31 9.08
N TYR A 547 5.87 17.10 7.83
CA TYR A 547 6.48 16.21 6.84
C TYR A 547 7.13 16.95 5.64
N GLY A 548 7.36 18.26 5.78
CA GLY A 548 8.08 19.06 4.77
C GLY A 548 7.23 19.67 3.64
N ILE A 549 5.90 19.50 3.67
CA ILE A 549 4.99 19.93 2.58
C ILE A 549 4.33 21.30 2.82
#